data_AF-A0A180FD65-F1
#
_entry.id   AF-A0A180FD65-F1
#
_cell.length_a   1.000
_cell.length_b   1.000
_cell.length_c   1.000
_cell.angle_alpha   90.00
_cell.angle_beta   90.00
_cell.angle_gamma   90.00
#
_symmetry.space_group_name_H-M   'P 1'
#
loop_
_entity.id
_entity.type
_entity.pdbx_description
1 polymer ?
#
loop_
_entity_poly.entity_id
_entity_poly.type
_entity_poly.pdbx_seq_one_letter_code
_entity_poly.pdbx_strand_id
1 'polypeptide(L)'
;MGLITAVTVLCETNGFRLFDNIRQAASYAGLDAVLKEPGKFKGRTGISRKGNAAVRQCLFMPALPVAGHNKNMQAFYAGIVERNPQTGRKAIVACMCKLLTLVFVLWKKEEEYDENYLWGKDADKAQTKTDRRAEAPSADKGKRDTACPALDRPCRTAHGLRSSLNRSKSTE
;
A
#
# COMPACT_ATOMS: atom_id res chain seq x y z
N MET A 1 -12.46 3.69 9.65
CA MET A 1 -12.51 3.27 8.24
C MET A 1 -12.87 1.80 8.19
N GLY A 2 -13.75 1.37 7.28
CA GLY A 2 -14.09 -0.05 7.16
C GLY A 2 -13.00 -0.84 6.42
N LEU A 3 -12.86 -2.13 6.74
CA LEU A 3 -11.90 -3.02 6.08
C LEU A 3 -12.15 -3.07 4.56
N ILE A 4 -13.41 -3.25 4.16
CA ILE A 4 -13.80 -3.35 2.74
C ILE A 4 -13.39 -2.09 1.98
N THR A 5 -13.65 -0.90 2.53
CA THR A 5 -13.27 0.37 1.89
C THR A 5 -11.76 0.51 1.74
N ALA A 6 -10.98 0.07 2.74
CA ALA A 6 -9.52 0.13 2.67
C ALA A 6 -8.98 -0.82 1.60
N VAL A 7 -9.48 -2.06 1.55
CA VAL A 7 -9.10 -3.05 0.54
C VAL A 7 -9.47 -2.56 -0.87
N THR A 8 -10.68 -2.03 -1.08
CA THR A 8 -11.07 -1.51 -2.40
C THR A 8 -10.16 -0.38 -2.84
N VAL A 9 -9.84 0.58 -1.96
CA VAL A 9 -8.90 1.66 -2.31
C VAL A 9 -7.53 1.11 -2.67
N LEU A 10 -7.02 0.11 -1.93
CA LEU A 10 -5.73 -0.51 -2.21
C LEU A 10 -5.73 -1.29 -3.54
N CYS A 11 -6.79 -2.04 -3.84
CA CYS A 11 -6.94 -2.76 -5.11
C CYS A 11 -7.00 -1.79 -6.29
N GLU A 12 -7.83 -0.75 -6.21
CA GLU A 12 -7.99 0.25 -7.27
C GLU A 12 -6.72 1.10 -7.51
N THR A 13 -5.85 1.21 -6.50
CA THR A 13 -4.59 1.97 -6.58
C THR A 13 -3.37 1.08 -6.75
N ASN A 14 -3.54 -0.24 -6.86
CA ASN A 14 -2.46 -1.23 -6.89
C ASN A 14 -1.43 -1.01 -5.76
N GLY A 15 -1.92 -0.78 -4.54
CA GLY A 15 -1.08 -0.55 -3.36
C GLY A 15 -0.20 0.70 -3.47
N PHE A 16 -0.70 1.73 -4.15
CA PHE A 16 0.01 2.99 -4.43
C PHE A 16 1.42 2.86 -5.03
N ARG A 17 1.72 1.73 -5.71
CA ARG A 17 3.04 1.48 -6.30
C ARG A 17 3.39 2.45 -7.43
N LEU A 18 2.37 2.97 -8.11
CA LEU A 18 2.49 3.88 -9.25
C LEU A 18 2.57 5.35 -8.85
N PHE A 19 2.46 5.67 -7.56
CA PHE A 19 2.43 7.04 -7.07
C PHE A 19 3.65 7.36 -6.21
N ASP A 20 4.36 8.41 -6.60
CA ASP A 20 5.46 8.98 -5.83
C ASP A 20 4.97 10.13 -4.94
N ASN A 21 3.91 10.80 -5.37
CA ASN A 21 3.38 11.98 -4.70
C ASN A 21 1.89 11.83 -4.36
N ILE A 22 1.50 12.32 -3.18
CA ILE A 22 0.11 12.42 -2.72
C ILE A 22 -0.77 13.15 -3.75
N ARG A 23 -0.23 14.16 -4.43
CA ARG A 23 -0.95 14.91 -5.47
C ARG A 23 -1.35 14.02 -6.66
N GLN A 24 -0.50 13.06 -7.04
CA GLN A 24 -0.80 12.11 -8.11
C GLN A 24 -1.92 11.16 -7.67
N ALA A 25 -1.87 10.66 -6.43
CA ALA A 25 -2.93 9.83 -5.87
C ALA A 25 -4.28 10.57 -5.79
N ALA A 26 -4.27 11.84 -5.36
CA ALA A 26 -5.46 12.67 -5.29
C ALA A 26 -6.06 12.99 -6.68
N SER A 27 -5.20 13.25 -7.67
CA SER A 27 -5.63 13.48 -9.06
C SER A 27 -6.14 12.19 -9.72
N TYR A 28 -5.53 11.05 -9.43
CA TYR A 28 -6.01 9.73 -9.87
C TYR A 28 -7.40 9.42 -9.32
N ALA A 29 -7.67 9.73 -8.05
CA ALA A 29 -9.00 9.64 -7.47
C ALA A 29 -9.97 10.71 -8.03
N GLY A 30 -9.47 11.77 -8.68
CA GLY A 30 -10.28 12.91 -9.15
C GLY A 30 -10.85 13.74 -8.01
N LEU A 31 -10.11 13.84 -6.89
CA LEU A 31 -10.45 14.69 -5.74
C LEU A 31 -9.84 16.09 -5.83
N ASP A 32 -9.08 16.35 -6.89
CA ASP A 32 -8.52 17.64 -7.22
C ASP A 32 -9.61 18.62 -7.73
N ALA A 33 -9.48 19.88 -7.30
CA ALA A 33 -10.35 20.95 -7.78
C ALA A 33 -9.84 21.44 -9.14
N VAL A 34 -10.69 21.33 -10.16
CA VAL A 34 -10.38 21.78 -11.52
C VAL A 34 -11.29 22.96 -11.87
N LEU A 35 -10.69 24.01 -12.44
CA LEU A 35 -11.44 25.10 -13.04
C LEU A 35 -12.05 24.61 -14.35
N LYS A 36 -13.37 24.62 -14.44
CA LYS A 36 -14.06 24.33 -15.70
C LYS A 36 -14.15 25.62 -16.49
N GLU A 37 -13.44 25.69 -17.60
CA GLU A 37 -13.56 26.78 -18.57
C GLU A 37 -14.38 26.29 -19.78
N PRO A 38 -15.72 26.33 -19.73
CA PRO A 38 -16.49 26.24 -20.95
C PRO A 38 -16.26 27.55 -21.72
N GLY A 39 -15.82 27.48 -22.97
CA GLY A 39 -15.33 28.61 -23.78
C GLY A 39 -16.25 29.84 -23.97
N LYS A 40 -17.40 29.95 -23.28
CA LYS A 40 -18.26 31.15 -23.21
C LYS A 40 -18.63 31.63 -21.80
N PHE A 41 -18.37 30.87 -20.74
CA PHE A 41 -18.65 31.27 -19.35
C PHE A 41 -17.50 30.81 -18.44
N LYS A 42 -16.92 31.71 -17.64
CA LYS A 42 -16.01 31.27 -16.55
C LYS A 42 -16.82 30.40 -15.58
N GLY A 43 -16.53 29.10 -15.56
CA GLY A 43 -17.32 28.12 -14.83
C GLY A 43 -17.02 28.06 -13.34
N ARG A 44 -17.87 27.33 -12.61
CA ARG A 44 -17.67 27.01 -11.18
C ARG A 44 -16.52 26.01 -11.02
N THR A 45 -15.66 26.25 -10.02
CA THR A 45 -14.65 25.27 -9.61
C THR A 45 -15.33 24.04 -9.01
N GLY A 46 -14.94 22.86 -9.48
CA GLY A 46 -15.51 21.59 -9.05
C GLY A 46 -14.49 20.46 -9.15
N ILE A 47 -14.85 19.30 -8.62
CA ILE A 47 -14.00 18.11 -8.70
C ILE A 47 -13.84 17.63 -10.14
N SER A 48 -12.68 17.05 -10.44
CA SER A 48 -12.41 16.40 -11.71
C SER A 48 -13.32 15.17 -11.93
N ARG A 49 -13.87 15.03 -13.14
CA ARG A 49 -14.61 13.82 -13.55
C ARG A 49 -13.70 12.75 -14.17
N LYS A 50 -12.43 13.06 -14.43
CA LYS A 50 -11.50 12.18 -15.15
C LYS A 50 -10.93 11.05 -14.28
N GLY A 51 -10.88 11.25 -12.97
CA GLY A 51 -10.33 10.24 -12.05
C GLY A 51 -11.26 9.04 -11.82
N ASN A 52 -10.76 8.05 -11.09
CA ASN A 52 -11.46 6.79 -10.79
C ASN A 52 -12.73 7.04 -9.95
N ALA A 53 -13.89 6.66 -10.51
CA ALA A 53 -15.19 6.84 -9.86
C ALA A 53 -15.40 5.90 -8.65
N ALA A 54 -14.85 4.69 -8.69
CA ALA A 54 -14.98 3.72 -7.60
C ALA A 54 -14.31 4.25 -6.33
N VAL A 55 -13.07 4.76 -6.46
CA VAL A 55 -12.33 5.36 -5.32
C VAL A 55 -13.11 6.53 -4.71
N ARG A 56 -13.73 7.40 -5.53
CA ARG A 56 -14.57 8.49 -5.01
C ARG A 56 -15.76 7.98 -4.23
N GLN A 57 -16.47 6.99 -4.75
CA GLN A 57 -17.66 6.44 -4.08
C GLN A 57 -17.28 5.74 -2.77
N CYS A 58 -16.21 4.95 -2.78
CA CYS A 58 -15.69 4.26 -1.61
C CYS A 58 -15.20 5.21 -0.52
N LEU A 59 -14.64 6.37 -0.89
CA LEU A 59 -14.18 7.38 0.07
C LEU A 59 -15.29 8.30 0.59
N PHE A 60 -16.40 8.44 -0.16
CA PHE A 60 -17.48 9.32 0.24
C PHE A 60 -18.19 8.80 1.50
N MET A 61 -18.52 7.51 1.54
CA MET A 61 -19.20 6.89 2.68
C MET A 61 -18.43 7.02 4.00
N PRO A 62 -17.13 6.75 4.09
CA PRO A 62 -16.38 6.94 5.33
C PRO A 62 -16.08 8.41 5.65
N ALA A 63 -16.09 9.32 4.67
CA ALA A 63 -15.86 10.74 4.95
C ALA A 63 -16.98 11.37 5.79
N LEU A 64 -18.23 10.91 5.63
CA LEU A 64 -19.38 11.40 6.38
C LEU A 64 -19.25 11.21 7.91
N PRO A 65 -19.06 9.98 8.44
CA PRO A 65 -18.89 9.79 9.88
C PRO A 65 -17.57 10.36 10.38
N VAL A 66 -16.50 10.35 9.58
CA VAL A 66 -15.20 10.88 10.01
C VAL A 66 -15.28 12.37 10.34
N ALA A 67 -16.08 13.15 9.59
CA ALA A 67 -16.28 14.57 9.86
C ALA A 67 -16.98 14.84 11.21
N GLY A 68 -17.71 13.86 11.75
CA GLY A 68 -18.45 13.99 13.03
C GLY A 68 -17.76 13.36 14.24
N HIS A 69 -17.04 12.25 14.08
CA HIS A 69 -16.49 11.49 15.21
C HIS A 69 -15.07 11.90 15.60
N ASN A 70 -14.22 12.22 14.63
CA ASN A 70 -12.82 12.51 14.90
C ASN A 70 -12.64 14.01 15.15
N LYS A 71 -12.22 14.41 16.35
CA LYS A 71 -12.04 15.83 16.74
C LYS A 71 -11.18 16.62 15.75
N ASN A 72 -10.08 16.03 15.29
CA ASN A 72 -9.18 16.67 14.31
C ASN A 72 -9.85 16.90 12.94
N MET A 73 -10.68 15.97 12.50
CA MET A 73 -11.39 16.05 11.22
C MET A 73 -12.61 16.96 11.31
N GLN A 74 -13.26 16.97 12.47
CA GLN A 74 -14.37 17.87 12.77
C GLN A 74 -13.90 19.33 12.78
N ALA A 75 -12.78 19.64 13.45
CA ALA A 75 -12.19 20.97 13.43
C ALA A 75 -11.79 21.40 12.00
N PHE A 76 -11.21 20.48 11.23
CA PHE A 76 -10.89 20.73 9.83
C PHE A 76 -12.13 21.02 8.97
N TYR A 77 -13.19 20.22 9.13
CA TYR A 77 -14.46 20.40 8.44
C TYR A 77 -15.10 21.74 8.82
N ALA A 78 -15.21 22.02 10.12
CA ALA A 78 -15.79 23.26 10.65
C ALA A 78 -15.06 24.50 10.11
N GLY A 79 -13.73 24.51 10.12
CA GLY A 79 -12.94 25.63 9.58
C GLY A 79 -13.13 25.87 8.07
N ILE A 80 -13.45 24.82 7.29
CA ILE A 80 -13.77 24.99 5.87
C ILE A 80 -15.18 25.56 5.71
N VAL A 81 -16.14 25.05 6.48
CA VAL A 81 -17.53 25.51 6.45
C VAL A 81 -17.64 26.96 6.89
N GLU A 82 -16.92 27.36 7.93
CA GLU A 82 -16.87 28.76 8.41
C GLU A 82 -16.36 29.72 7.33
N ARG A 83 -15.29 29.35 6.62
CA ARG A 83 -14.76 30.17 5.50
C ARG A 83 -15.69 30.19 4.29
N ASN A 84 -16.47 29.13 4.07
CA ASN A 84 -17.28 28.94 2.86
C ASN A 84 -18.64 28.30 3.19
N PRO A 85 -19.57 29.04 3.84
CA PRO A 85 -20.79 28.46 4.40
C PRO A 85 -21.72 27.87 3.34
N GLN A 86 -21.69 28.37 2.10
CA GLN A 86 -22.52 27.87 1.01
C GLN A 86 -21.99 26.56 0.38
N THR A 87 -20.91 25.98 0.90
CA THR A 87 -20.21 24.86 0.24
C THR A 87 -19.86 23.68 1.15
N GLY A 88 -20.84 23.21 1.94
CA GLY A 88 -20.70 22.00 2.75
C GLY A 88 -20.22 20.75 1.96
N ARG A 89 -20.65 20.60 0.70
CA ARG A 89 -20.13 19.54 -0.19
C ARG A 89 -18.63 19.63 -0.46
N LYS A 90 -18.05 20.84 -0.54
CA LYS A 90 -16.59 21.01 -0.72
C LYS A 90 -15.83 20.60 0.54
N ALA A 91 -16.40 20.84 1.72
CA ALA A 91 -15.80 20.40 2.98
C ALA A 91 -15.73 18.86 3.06
N ILE A 92 -16.79 18.16 2.65
CA ILE A 92 -16.77 16.67 2.57
C ILE A 92 -15.69 16.19 1.58
N VAL A 93 -15.58 16.79 0.40
CA VAL A 93 -14.54 16.45 -0.57
C VAL A 93 -13.13 16.68 0.00
N ALA A 94 -12.94 17.76 0.76
CA ALA A 94 -11.66 18.02 1.44
C ALA A 94 -11.36 16.93 2.49
N CYS A 95 -12.35 16.46 3.23
CA CYS A 95 -12.22 15.32 4.14
C CYS A 95 -11.85 14.04 3.39
N MET A 96 -12.45 13.77 2.22
CA MET A 96 -12.08 12.62 1.38
C MET A 96 -10.61 12.68 0.95
N CYS A 97 -10.12 13.87 0.55
CA CYS A 97 -8.73 14.06 0.16
C CYS A 97 -7.77 13.86 1.34
N LYS A 98 -8.15 14.34 2.53
CA LYS A 98 -7.40 14.13 3.78
C LYS A 98 -7.33 12.64 4.14
N LEU A 99 -8.44 11.92 4.00
CA LEU A 99 -8.51 10.47 4.24
C LEU A 99 -7.64 9.68 3.27
N LEU A 100 -7.70 10.00 1.98
CA LEU A 100 -6.82 9.37 0.98
C LEU A 100 -5.35 9.65 1.29
N THR A 101 -5.02 10.85 1.73
CA THR A 101 -3.66 11.23 2.15
C THR A 101 -3.20 10.40 3.34
N LEU A 102 -4.05 10.20 4.35
CA LEU A 102 -3.72 9.35 5.50
C LEU A 102 -3.45 7.91 5.06
N VAL A 103 -4.31 7.33 4.22
CA VAL A 103 -4.10 5.97 3.70
C VAL A 103 -2.78 5.87 2.94
N PHE A 104 -2.46 6.84 2.09
CA PHE A 104 -1.21 6.86 1.33
C PHE A 104 0.03 6.92 2.25
N VAL A 105 0.02 7.78 3.26
CA VAL A 105 1.15 7.97 4.18
C VAL A 105 1.35 6.73 5.05
N LEU A 106 0.28 6.22 5.66
CA LEU A 106 0.35 5.02 6.50
C LEU A 106 0.83 3.81 5.70
N TRP A 107 0.37 3.68 4.44
CA TRP A 107 0.81 2.60 3.56
C TRP A 107 2.28 2.71 3.18
N LYS A 108 2.77 3.91 2.84
CA LYS A 108 4.18 4.12 2.45
C LYS A 108 5.15 4.01 3.63
N LYS A 109 4.73 4.42 4.83
CA LYS A 109 5.55 4.37 6.05
C LYS A 109 5.42 3.05 6.81
N GLU A 110 4.42 2.23 6.50
CA GLU A 110 4.09 1.01 7.26
C GLU A 110 3.89 1.30 8.76
N GLU A 111 3.21 2.41 9.07
CA GLU A 111 2.93 2.87 10.42
C GLU A 111 1.43 2.72 10.75
N GLU A 112 1.13 2.54 12.03
CA GLU A 112 -0.25 2.55 12.53
C GLU A 112 -0.79 3.98 12.64
N TYR A 113 -2.11 4.13 12.48
CA TYR A 113 -2.75 5.43 12.61
C TYR A 113 -2.79 5.88 14.06
N ASP A 114 -2.15 7.01 14.35
CA ASP A 114 -2.25 7.71 15.62
C ASP A 114 -3.10 8.99 15.47
N GLU A 115 -4.12 9.13 16.32
CA GLU A 115 -4.98 10.30 16.37
C GLU A 115 -4.24 11.55 16.89
N ASN A 116 -3.22 11.36 17.73
CA ASN A 116 -2.46 12.45 18.37
C ASN A 116 -1.12 12.72 17.68
N TYR A 117 -0.94 12.27 16.44
CA TYR A 117 0.30 12.45 15.70
C TYR A 117 0.71 13.93 15.61
N LEU A 118 1.82 14.28 16.26
CA LEU A 118 2.39 15.62 16.23
C LEU A 118 3.38 15.73 15.08
N TRP A 119 3.07 16.59 14.10
CA TRP A 119 3.98 16.86 13.00
C TRP A 119 5.32 17.41 13.51
N GLY A 120 6.42 16.69 13.28
CA GLY A 120 7.78 17.17 13.48
C GLY A 120 8.47 16.83 14.82
N LYS A 121 7.96 15.87 15.61
CA LYS A 121 8.63 15.44 16.88
C LYS A 121 9.18 14.01 16.91
N ASP A 122 8.90 13.17 15.91
CA ASP A 122 9.25 11.74 15.92
C ASP A 122 10.30 11.31 14.89
N ALA A 123 10.96 12.25 14.21
CA ALA A 123 12.03 11.94 13.24
C ALA A 123 13.20 11.14 13.87
N ASP A 124 13.36 11.21 15.19
CA ASP A 124 14.48 10.60 15.91
C ASP A 124 14.22 9.16 16.41
N LYS A 125 12.99 8.62 16.31
CA LYS A 125 12.65 7.31 16.91
C LYS A 125 12.47 6.16 15.93
N ALA A 126 12.35 6.44 14.62
CA ALA A 126 12.10 5.42 13.61
C ALA A 126 13.33 4.57 13.24
N GLN A 127 14.56 5.01 13.57
CA GLN A 127 15.77 4.24 13.28
C GLN A 127 15.98 3.05 14.25
N THR A 128 15.51 3.11 15.50
CA THR A 128 15.90 2.13 16.53
C THR A 128 15.07 0.83 16.54
N LYS A 129 14.07 0.68 15.65
CA LYS A 129 13.22 -0.53 15.60
C LYS A 129 13.61 -1.52 14.49
N THR A 130 14.28 -1.05 13.45
CA THR A 130 14.77 -1.91 12.34
C THR A 130 16.04 -2.67 12.73
N ASP A 131 16.85 -2.13 13.65
CA ASP A 131 18.12 -2.75 14.05
C ASP A 131 17.98 -3.96 15.00
N ARG A 132 16.80 -4.15 15.64
CA ARG A 132 16.56 -5.26 16.58
C ARG A 132 16.13 -6.58 15.93
N ARG A 133 16.01 -6.64 14.60
CA ARG A 133 15.72 -7.89 13.87
C ARG A 133 16.93 -8.46 13.13
N ALA A 134 18.11 -7.82 13.24
CA ALA A 134 19.34 -8.24 12.58
C ALA A 134 20.27 -9.11 13.45
N GLU A 135 20.04 -9.24 14.77
CA GLU A 135 20.82 -10.16 15.61
C GLU A 135 20.04 -11.44 15.91
N ALA A 136 20.02 -12.36 14.95
CA ALA A 136 19.94 -13.78 15.26
C ALA A 136 21.38 -14.27 15.51
N PRO A 137 21.72 -14.77 16.71
CA PRO A 137 23.07 -15.25 17.00
C PRO A 137 23.43 -16.45 16.12
N SER A 138 24.68 -16.40 15.63
CA SER A 138 25.30 -17.32 14.69
C SER A 138 25.28 -18.77 15.16
N ALA A 139 25.05 -19.66 14.20
CA ALA A 139 25.25 -21.09 14.29
C ALA A 139 26.59 -21.48 14.96
N ASP A 140 26.49 -22.27 16.02
CA ASP A 140 27.59 -22.97 16.68
C ASP A 140 28.21 -24.02 15.73
N LYS A 141 29.52 -23.94 15.50
CA LYS A 141 30.28 -24.93 14.75
C LYS A 141 30.64 -26.10 15.67
N GLY A 142 29.73 -27.05 15.82
CA GLY A 142 29.97 -28.35 16.46
C GLY A 142 30.53 -29.40 15.47
N LYS A 143 31.81 -29.72 15.65
CA LYS A 143 32.59 -30.91 15.24
C LYS A 143 31.84 -32.03 14.48
N ARG A 144 32.20 -32.27 13.22
CA ARG A 144 31.88 -33.53 12.50
C ARG A 144 32.91 -34.58 12.92
N ASP A 145 32.54 -35.47 13.82
CA ASP A 145 33.34 -36.64 14.15
C ASP A 145 33.10 -37.74 13.10
N THR A 146 34.19 -38.13 12.47
CA THR A 146 34.31 -39.20 11.47
C THR A 146 34.13 -40.55 12.16
N ALA A 147 33.03 -41.26 11.89
CA ALA A 147 32.92 -42.70 12.16
C ALA A 147 31.81 -43.35 11.31
N CYS A 148 32.21 -44.12 10.30
CA CYS A 148 31.37 -45.15 9.70
C CYS A 148 31.80 -46.49 10.32
N PRO A 149 30.94 -47.24 11.04
CA PRO A 149 31.21 -48.63 11.34
C PRO A 149 30.66 -49.50 10.21
N ALA A 150 31.53 -50.38 9.73
CA ALA A 150 31.32 -51.32 8.64
C ALA A 150 30.10 -52.23 8.84
N LEU A 151 29.41 -52.53 7.74
CA LEU A 151 28.83 -53.85 7.50
C LEU A 151 29.37 -54.36 6.16
N ASP A 152 30.22 -55.37 6.29
CA ASP A 152 30.78 -56.20 5.25
C ASP A 152 29.69 -56.85 4.37
N ARG A 153 29.86 -56.79 3.05
CA ARG A 153 29.50 -57.89 2.15
C ARG A 153 30.30 -57.81 0.84
N PRO A 154 31.07 -58.84 0.48
CA PRO A 154 31.89 -58.85 -0.73
C PRO A 154 31.10 -59.24 -1.99
N CYS A 155 31.49 -58.63 -3.11
CA CYS A 155 30.99 -58.82 -4.47
C CYS A 155 31.09 -60.28 -4.98
N ARG A 156 30.12 -60.71 -5.81
CA ARG A 156 30.34 -61.71 -6.87
C ARG A 156 29.52 -61.41 -8.13
N THR A 157 30.26 -61.00 -9.18
CA THR A 157 30.16 -61.37 -10.60
C THR A 157 28.83 -61.92 -11.16
N ALA A 158 28.33 -61.31 -12.25
CA ALA A 158 28.56 -61.79 -13.63
C ALA A 158 27.55 -61.22 -14.64
N HIS A 159 28.09 -60.79 -15.79
CA HIS A 159 27.59 -60.96 -17.16
C HIS A 159 26.20 -60.50 -17.64
N GLY A 160 26.25 -59.68 -18.70
CA GLY A 160 25.34 -59.73 -19.86
C GLY A 160 24.00 -59.02 -19.65
N LEU A 161 23.38 -58.35 -20.61
CA LEU A 161 23.56 -58.22 -22.05
C LEU A 161 22.85 -56.92 -22.47
N ARG A 162 23.38 -56.26 -23.50
CA ARG A 162 22.70 -55.69 -24.70
C ARG A 162 21.18 -55.44 -24.56
N SER A 163 20.62 -54.31 -24.98
CA SER A 163 20.72 -53.75 -26.34
C SER A 163 19.91 -52.45 -26.49
N SER A 164 20.37 -51.59 -27.43
CA SER A 164 19.56 -50.84 -28.45
C SER A 164 18.52 -49.82 -27.99
N LEU A 165 18.33 -48.62 -28.57
CA LEU A 165 18.75 -48.05 -29.86
C LEU A 165 18.43 -46.53 -29.86
N ASN A 166 19.32 -45.72 -30.45
CA ASN A 166 19.13 -44.47 -31.24
C ASN A 166 18.25 -43.29 -30.75
N ARG A 167 18.75 -42.02 -30.68
CA ARG A 167 19.17 -41.06 -31.76
C ARG A 167 17.95 -40.67 -32.62
N SER A 168 17.51 -39.43 -32.87
CA SER A 168 18.13 -38.11 -33.17
C SER A 168 17.00 -37.05 -33.29
N LYS A 169 17.17 -35.80 -32.83
CA LYS A 169 17.29 -34.51 -33.59
C LYS A 169 16.19 -34.13 -34.62
N SER A 170 15.94 -32.80 -34.65
CA SER A 170 15.53 -31.95 -35.79
C SER A 170 14.01 -31.74 -35.99
N THR A 171 13.48 -30.54 -35.70
CA THR A 171 13.27 -29.37 -36.61
C THR A 171 12.24 -29.66 -37.72
N GLU A 172 11.06 -29.05 -37.61
CA GLU A 172 10.44 -28.08 -38.54
C GLU A 172 9.16 -27.53 -37.90
#